data_AF-A0A6L6WUB9-F1
#
_entry.id   AF-A0A6L6WUB9-F1
#
_cell.length_a   1.000
_cell.length_b   1.000
_cell.length_c   1.000
_cell.angle_alpha   90.00
_cell.angle_beta   90.00
_cell.angle_gamma   90.00
#
_symmetry.space_group_name_H-M   'P 1'
#
loop_
_entity.id
_entity.type
_entity.pdbx_description
1 polymer ?
#
loop_
_entity_poly.entity_id
_entity_poly.type
_entity_poly.pdbx_seq_one_letter_code
_entity_poly.pdbx_strand_id
1 'polypeptide(L)'
;MPERRFDGRRLRSARTAAGFTQTGLSKALGVSRSAVTTWEKGRGPDPERLPAIAEVLNWDLNSLFPRAGAPDLADLRCDAGFAQYEIEKLVRGKDAARCAERGVRRLTPALASAFADAYGVSEAELRAAEDRSFGDGGAPGGAAPADEKDTPIPTTLAEKITYLLEQTYSGAQDPPSDADIAHGINKAAGSPVITAAGVEDLRTGVVTEASAVIREGLAETFGVTAFFFQPDDLTIVRTIVEGLQTLKLVRSGDIQHIATRGIGPEGLPAELLAAVNDLVANLPELHRPEPGKPDGDTPAR
;
A
#
# COMPACT_ATOMS: atom_id res chain seq x y z
N MET A 1 6.01 0.20 0.21
CA MET A 1 7.41 0.66 0.29
C MET A 1 7.62 1.39 1.61
N PRO A 2 8.79 1.29 2.25
CA PRO A 2 8.94 1.66 3.65
C PRO A 2 9.16 3.16 3.81
N GLU A 3 8.07 3.92 3.84
CA GLU A 3 8.11 5.35 4.16
C GLU A 3 8.56 5.60 5.61
N ARG A 4 9.26 6.73 5.84
CA ARG A 4 9.57 7.18 7.20
C ARG A 4 8.27 7.49 7.94
N ARG A 5 8.16 7.01 9.18
CA ARG A 5 7.01 7.29 10.05
C ARG A 5 7.15 8.69 10.64
N PHE A 6 6.12 9.51 10.43
CA PHE A 6 6.04 10.86 10.98
C PHE A 6 5.12 10.90 12.20
N ASP A 7 5.60 11.51 13.30
CA ASP A 7 4.81 11.78 14.50
C ASP A 7 4.94 13.26 14.89
N GLY A 8 3.84 14.01 14.77
CA GLY A 8 3.77 15.42 15.10
C GLY A 8 4.03 15.74 16.58
N ARG A 9 3.67 14.83 17.50
CA ARG A 9 3.97 14.98 18.93
C ARG A 9 5.46 14.84 19.18
N ARG A 10 6.10 13.85 18.53
CA ARG A 10 7.55 13.64 18.61
C ARG A 10 8.32 14.84 18.04
N LEU A 11 7.89 15.36 16.89
CA LEU A 11 8.45 16.59 16.32
C LEU A 11 8.34 17.77 17.28
N ARG A 12 7.16 17.96 17.90
CA ARG A 12 6.94 19.03 18.88
C ARG A 12 7.90 18.90 20.07
N SER A 13 8.02 17.71 20.63
CA SER A 13 8.93 17.43 21.75
C SER A 13 10.39 17.70 21.38
N ALA A 14 10.84 17.23 20.22
CA ALA A 14 12.19 17.48 19.70
C ALA A 14 12.46 18.97 19.50
N ARG A 15 11.51 19.71 18.89
CA ARG A 15 11.60 21.17 18.73
C ARG A 15 11.75 21.88 20.07
N THR A 16 10.94 21.53 21.06
CA THR A 16 11.02 22.17 22.39
C THR A 16 12.32 21.84 23.11
N ALA A 17 12.82 20.60 22.98
CA ALA A 17 14.10 20.19 23.56
C ALA A 17 15.28 20.94 22.92
N ALA A 18 15.20 21.23 21.62
CA ALA A 18 16.18 22.05 20.90
C ALA A 18 16.00 23.57 21.13
N GLY A 19 15.06 24.01 21.97
CA GLY A 19 14.86 25.42 22.31
C GLY A 19 14.18 26.26 21.22
N PHE A 20 13.67 25.65 20.16
CA PHE A 20 13.02 26.37 19.07
C PHE A 20 11.57 26.71 19.38
N THR A 21 11.13 27.91 19.02
CA THR A 21 9.69 28.22 18.88
C THR A 21 9.16 27.71 17.53
N GLN A 22 7.85 27.55 17.37
CA GLN A 22 7.27 27.19 16.05
C GLN A 22 7.69 28.17 14.95
N THR A 23 7.73 29.47 15.27
CA THR A 23 8.21 30.53 14.36
C THR A 23 9.71 30.45 14.12
N GLY A 24 10.49 30.06 15.13
CA GLY A 24 11.93 29.86 15.00
C GLY A 24 12.25 28.72 14.04
N LEU A 25 11.60 27.57 14.23
CA LEU A 25 11.75 26.41 13.35
C LEU A 25 11.28 26.72 11.93
N SER A 26 10.16 27.42 11.77
CA SER A 26 9.65 27.77 10.44
C SER A 26 10.62 28.67 9.68
N LYS A 27 11.25 29.65 10.36
CA LYS A 27 12.27 30.52 9.75
C LYS A 27 13.52 29.74 9.36
N ALA A 28 14.00 28.84 10.22
CA ALA A 28 15.18 28.02 9.93
C ALA A 28 14.97 27.12 8.71
N LEU A 29 13.75 26.62 8.51
CA LEU A 29 13.37 25.76 7.39
C LEU A 29 12.86 26.51 6.16
N GLY A 30 12.73 27.84 6.21
CA GLY A 30 12.17 28.64 5.11
C GLY A 30 10.68 28.37 4.82
N VAL A 31 9.92 27.87 5.79
CA VAL A 31 8.49 27.54 5.66
C VAL A 31 7.60 28.48 6.46
N SER A 32 6.29 28.41 6.23
CA SER A 32 5.31 29.16 7.03
C SER A 32 5.17 28.59 8.44
N ARG A 33 4.89 29.46 9.42
CA ARG A 33 4.58 29.03 10.80
C ARG A 33 3.37 28.08 10.85
N SER A 34 2.40 28.30 9.97
CA SER A 34 1.22 27.43 9.86
C SER A 34 1.59 26.02 9.39
N ALA A 35 2.58 25.86 8.52
CA ALA A 35 3.09 24.53 8.14
C ALA A 35 3.58 23.76 9.37
N VAL A 36 4.46 24.36 10.18
CA VAL A 36 4.95 23.74 11.44
C VAL A 36 3.80 23.39 12.38
N THR A 37 2.79 24.26 12.50
CA THR A 37 1.60 23.99 13.32
C THR A 37 0.82 22.79 12.82
N THR A 38 0.67 22.66 11.49
CA THR A 38 -0.02 21.55 10.83
C THR A 38 0.74 20.23 11.00
N TRP A 39 2.07 20.27 10.90
CA TRP A 39 2.95 19.13 11.13
C TRP A 39 2.83 18.62 12.57
N GLU A 40 2.90 19.51 13.56
CA GLU A 40 2.75 19.11 14.97
C GLU A 40 1.35 18.56 15.29
N LYS A 41 0.34 18.88 14.48
CA LYS A 41 -1.03 18.34 14.59
C LYS A 41 -1.23 17.00 13.86
N GLY A 42 -0.25 16.53 13.10
CA GLY A 42 -0.24 15.19 12.49
C GLY A 42 -0.29 15.15 10.97
N ARG A 43 -0.53 16.27 10.27
CA ARG A 43 -0.39 16.35 8.81
C ARG A 43 1.07 16.63 8.49
N GLY A 44 1.87 15.58 8.28
CA GLY A 44 3.33 15.65 8.13
C GLY A 44 3.81 16.48 6.93
N PRO A 45 5.12 16.82 6.89
CA PRO A 45 5.76 17.49 5.75
C PRO A 45 5.97 16.52 4.58
N ASP A 46 6.33 17.08 3.42
CA ASP A 46 6.86 16.28 2.31
C ASP A 46 8.10 15.47 2.77
N PRO A 47 8.25 14.19 2.37
CA PRO A 47 9.31 13.31 2.87
C PRO A 47 10.74 13.84 2.70
N GLU A 48 11.00 14.53 1.59
CA GLU A 48 12.27 15.20 1.28
C GLU A 48 12.66 16.30 2.28
N ARG A 49 11.73 16.80 3.10
CA ARG A 49 12.02 17.81 4.14
C ARG A 49 12.40 17.21 5.48
N LEU A 50 12.20 15.90 5.68
CA LEU A 50 12.51 15.23 6.94
C LEU A 50 13.99 15.35 7.34
N PRO A 51 14.98 15.21 6.42
CA PRO A 51 16.39 15.43 6.75
C PRO A 51 16.68 16.84 7.24
N ALA A 52 16.15 17.87 6.55
CA ALA A 52 16.35 19.26 6.94
C ALA A 52 15.76 19.57 8.33
N ILE A 53 14.62 18.96 8.66
CA ILE A 53 14.02 19.08 10.01
C ILE A 53 14.92 18.43 11.06
N ALA A 54 15.43 17.23 10.79
CA ALA A 54 16.32 16.51 11.70
C ALA A 54 17.63 17.30 11.94
N GLU A 55 18.22 17.84 10.88
CA GLU A 55 19.43 18.66 10.92
C GLU A 55 19.24 19.94 11.74
N VAL A 56 18.19 20.72 11.48
CA VAL A 56 17.90 21.96 12.22
C VAL A 56 17.65 21.70 13.71
N LEU A 57 17.03 20.58 14.03
CA LEU A 57 16.77 20.17 15.41
C LEU A 57 17.99 19.52 16.07
N ASN A 58 19.06 19.25 15.32
CA ASN A 58 20.24 18.49 15.74
C ASN A 58 19.85 17.11 16.32
N TRP A 59 18.92 16.43 15.65
CA TRP A 59 18.45 15.09 16.00
C TRP A 59 18.78 14.11 14.87
N ASP A 60 19.09 12.88 15.24
CA ASP A 60 19.29 11.81 14.26
C ASP A 60 17.99 11.54 13.47
N LEU A 61 18.11 11.44 12.14
CA LEU A 61 16.98 11.28 11.22
C LEU A 61 16.19 10.00 11.47
N ASN A 62 16.86 8.88 11.75
CA ASN A 62 16.22 7.59 12.02
C ASN A 62 15.57 7.56 13.40
N SER A 63 16.12 8.32 14.34
CA SER A 63 15.55 8.51 15.65
C SER A 63 14.30 9.36 15.57
N LEU A 64 14.33 10.49 14.88
CA LEU A 64 13.17 11.39 14.80
C LEU A 64 12.06 10.83 13.89
N PHE A 65 12.43 10.20 12.78
CA PHE A 65 11.51 9.66 11.77
C PHE A 65 11.89 8.20 11.43
N PRO A 66 11.50 7.23 12.26
CA PRO A 66 11.90 5.85 12.10
C PRO A 66 11.28 5.24 10.84
N ARG A 67 12.04 4.38 10.16
CA ARG A 67 11.62 3.61 8.99
C ARG A 67 11.47 2.14 9.37
N ALA A 68 10.44 1.48 8.86
CA ALA A 68 10.28 0.03 9.01
C ALA A 68 10.84 -0.67 7.76
N GLY A 69 12.03 -1.27 7.84
CA GLY A 69 12.66 -1.97 6.71
C GLY A 69 13.73 -1.15 5.99
N ALA A 70 14.34 -1.76 4.98
CA ALA A 70 15.44 -1.18 4.20
C ALA A 70 14.90 -0.19 3.14
N PRO A 71 15.58 0.94 2.90
CA PRO A 71 15.11 1.99 1.99
C PRO A 71 15.10 1.54 0.53
N ASP A 72 14.14 2.01 -0.25
CA ASP A 72 14.12 1.94 -1.71
C ASP A 72 14.80 3.18 -2.36
N LEU A 73 14.78 3.31 -3.69
CA LEU A 73 15.40 4.48 -4.36
C LEU A 73 14.74 5.81 -4.00
N ALA A 74 13.42 5.84 -3.84
CA ALA A 74 12.70 7.06 -3.50
C ALA A 74 13.03 7.49 -2.06
N ASP A 75 13.19 6.51 -1.17
CA ASP A 75 13.62 6.69 0.20
C ASP A 75 15.03 7.26 0.30
N LEU A 76 15.99 6.70 -0.45
CA LEU A 76 17.36 7.23 -0.49
C LEU A 76 17.39 8.66 -1.01
N ARG A 77 16.60 8.97 -2.04
CA ARG A 77 16.46 10.32 -2.56
C ARG A 77 15.91 11.29 -1.51
N CYS A 78 14.85 10.89 -0.80
CA CYS A 78 14.24 11.72 0.24
C CYS A 78 15.17 11.88 1.45
N ASP A 79 15.95 10.87 1.81
CA ASP A 79 16.93 10.91 2.90
C ASP A 79 18.10 11.84 2.59
N ALA A 80 18.47 11.94 1.31
CA ALA A 80 19.41 12.92 0.81
C ALA A 80 18.80 14.34 0.64
N GLY A 81 17.50 14.50 0.90
CA GLY A 81 16.80 15.79 0.87
C GLY A 81 16.48 16.30 -0.54
N PHE A 82 16.48 15.44 -1.56
CA PHE A 82 16.25 15.85 -2.95
C PHE A 82 14.81 15.64 -3.40
N ALA A 83 14.26 16.64 -4.10
CA ALA A 83 13.10 16.42 -4.94
C ALA A 83 13.47 15.68 -6.24
N GLN A 84 12.50 14.95 -6.82
CA GLN A 84 12.73 14.16 -8.04
C GLN A 84 13.27 15.01 -9.20
N TYR A 85 12.75 16.24 -9.37
CA TYR A 85 13.22 17.13 -10.43
C TYR A 85 14.63 17.70 -10.17
N GLU A 86 15.09 17.72 -8.92
CA GLU A 86 16.40 18.27 -8.54
C GLU A 86 17.50 17.28 -8.87
N ILE A 87 17.29 16.00 -8.51
CA ILE A 87 18.26 14.96 -8.82
C ILE A 87 18.39 14.72 -10.33
N GLU A 88 17.28 14.79 -11.09
CA GLU A 88 17.31 14.68 -12.55
C GLU A 88 18.13 15.80 -13.20
N LYS A 89 18.05 17.03 -12.67
CA LYS A 89 18.87 18.17 -13.11
C LYS A 89 20.35 17.97 -12.74
N LEU A 90 20.61 17.53 -11.52
CA LEU A 90 21.97 17.35 -10.99
C LEU A 90 22.73 16.29 -11.81
N VAL A 91 22.10 15.13 -12.02
CA VAL A 91 22.73 13.99 -12.70
C VAL A 91 22.53 14.04 -14.22
N ARG A 92 21.81 15.05 -14.73
CA ARG A 92 21.45 15.20 -16.16
C ARG A 92 20.74 13.97 -16.74
N GLY A 93 20.11 13.18 -15.88
CA GLY A 93 19.32 12.01 -16.26
C GLY A 93 17.89 12.45 -16.54
N LYS A 94 17.50 12.54 -17.81
CA LYS A 94 16.10 12.74 -18.17
C LYS A 94 15.29 11.56 -17.63
N ASP A 95 14.30 11.83 -16.78
CA ASP A 95 13.35 10.87 -16.18
C ASP A 95 13.94 9.64 -15.47
N ALA A 96 15.27 9.58 -15.31
CA ALA A 96 15.95 8.38 -14.84
C ALA A 96 15.57 8.01 -13.41
N ALA A 97 15.50 9.00 -12.52
CA ALA A 97 15.02 8.82 -11.15
C ALA A 97 13.58 8.30 -11.15
N ARG A 98 12.69 8.95 -11.91
CA ARG A 98 11.28 8.57 -12.01
C ARG A 98 11.07 7.15 -12.53
N CYS A 99 11.78 6.75 -13.58
CA CYS A 99 11.65 5.41 -14.14
C CYS A 99 12.24 4.34 -13.22
N ALA A 100 13.35 4.63 -12.53
CA ALA A 100 13.98 3.68 -11.62
C ALA A 100 13.17 3.49 -10.33
N GLU A 101 12.68 4.58 -9.73
CA GLU A 101 11.83 4.55 -8.53
C GLU A 101 10.52 3.77 -8.75
N ARG A 102 10.00 3.78 -9.98
CA ARG A 102 8.77 3.06 -10.36
C ARG A 102 9.00 1.62 -10.83
N GLY A 103 10.25 1.14 -10.84
CA GLY A 103 10.56 -0.18 -11.38
C GLY A 103 10.39 -0.30 -12.90
N VAL A 104 10.33 0.81 -13.63
CA VAL A 104 10.11 0.83 -15.09
C VAL A 104 11.41 0.63 -15.85
N ARG A 105 12.50 1.28 -15.41
CA ARG A 105 13.80 1.22 -16.10
C ARG A 105 14.95 1.39 -15.12
N ARG A 106 15.84 0.41 -15.08
CA ARG A 106 17.02 0.43 -14.21
C ARG A 106 18.00 1.54 -14.64
N LEU A 107 18.72 2.07 -13.67
CA LEU A 107 19.79 3.03 -13.85
C LEU A 107 20.94 2.38 -14.59
N THR A 108 21.51 3.10 -15.55
CA THR A 108 22.76 2.68 -16.18
C THR A 108 23.90 2.77 -15.15
N PRO A 109 25.00 2.00 -15.28
CA PRO A 109 26.09 2.04 -14.30
C PRO A 109 26.65 3.44 -14.04
N ALA A 110 26.75 4.28 -15.08
CA ALA A 110 27.19 5.66 -14.94
C ALA A 110 26.20 6.53 -14.13
N LEU A 111 24.89 6.34 -14.32
CA LEU A 111 23.87 7.03 -13.54
C LEU A 111 23.81 6.48 -12.11
N ALA A 112 23.91 5.16 -11.92
CA ALA A 112 23.93 4.54 -10.59
C ALA A 112 25.06 5.11 -9.72
N SER A 113 26.28 5.22 -10.26
CA SER A 113 27.40 5.86 -9.55
C SER A 113 27.11 7.32 -9.21
N ALA A 114 26.61 8.12 -10.15
CA ALA A 114 26.32 9.52 -9.92
C ALA A 114 25.18 9.75 -8.89
N PHE A 115 24.18 8.87 -8.87
CA PHE A 115 23.12 8.91 -7.86
C PHE A 115 23.65 8.48 -6.49
N ALA A 116 24.52 7.48 -6.42
CA ALA A 116 25.11 7.01 -5.16
C ALA A 116 25.93 8.12 -4.49
N ASP A 117 26.77 8.80 -5.28
CA ASP A 117 27.54 9.96 -4.84
C ASP A 117 26.63 11.10 -4.36
N ALA A 118 25.55 11.40 -5.10
CA ALA A 118 24.60 12.44 -4.72
C ALA A 118 23.84 12.09 -3.43
N TYR A 119 23.47 10.83 -3.22
CA TYR A 119 22.75 10.38 -2.04
C TYR A 119 23.65 10.11 -0.83
N GLY A 120 24.97 10.12 -1.01
CA GLY A 120 25.93 9.83 0.05
C GLY A 120 25.91 8.36 0.50
N VAL A 121 25.55 7.44 -0.40
CA VAL A 121 25.51 5.98 -0.15
C VAL A 121 26.50 5.25 -1.06
N SER A 122 26.82 4.01 -0.73
CA SER A 122 27.61 3.16 -1.63
C SER A 122 26.80 2.74 -2.87
N GLU A 123 27.48 2.47 -3.99
CA GLU A 123 26.80 1.94 -5.18
C GLU A 123 26.07 0.63 -4.86
N ALA A 124 26.62 -0.22 -3.99
CA ALA A 124 25.97 -1.46 -3.57
C ALA A 124 24.64 -1.22 -2.83
N GLU A 125 24.58 -0.24 -1.92
CA GLU A 125 23.35 0.15 -1.23
C GLU A 125 22.31 0.71 -2.21
N LEU A 126 22.77 1.52 -3.18
CA LEU A 126 21.89 2.04 -4.22
C LEU A 126 21.33 0.93 -5.12
N ARG A 127 22.14 -0.06 -5.52
CA ARG A 127 21.66 -1.23 -6.28
C ARG A 127 20.66 -2.06 -5.49
N ALA A 128 20.93 -2.30 -4.21
CA ALA A 128 19.99 -3.02 -3.35
C ALA A 128 18.67 -2.25 -3.18
N ALA A 129 18.72 -0.92 -3.14
CA ALA A 129 17.54 -0.06 -3.12
C ALA A 129 16.80 -0.07 -4.47
N GLU A 130 17.53 -0.11 -5.58
CA GLU A 130 16.98 -0.32 -6.92
C GLU A 130 16.26 -1.67 -7.00
N ASP A 131 16.90 -2.77 -6.60
CA ASP A 131 16.28 -4.10 -6.61
C ASP A 131 14.94 -4.11 -5.83
N ARG A 132 14.90 -3.42 -4.68
CA ARG A 132 13.66 -3.22 -3.92
C ARG A 132 12.62 -2.41 -4.69
N SER A 133 12.98 -1.32 -5.35
CA SER A 133 12.07 -0.55 -6.21
C SER A 133 11.50 -1.36 -7.39
N PHE A 134 12.23 -2.39 -7.86
CA PHE A 134 11.78 -3.28 -8.94
C PHE A 134 10.95 -4.49 -8.45
N GLY A 135 10.78 -4.65 -7.13
CA GLY A 135 10.07 -5.80 -6.57
C GLY A 135 10.88 -7.10 -6.58
N ASP A 136 12.16 -7.04 -6.97
CA ASP A 136 13.12 -8.13 -6.83
C ASP A 136 13.50 -8.21 -5.34
N GLY A 137 12.65 -8.88 -4.56
CA GLY A 137 12.85 -9.17 -3.15
C GLY A 137 14.09 -10.05 -2.91
N GLY A 138 15.27 -9.45 -3.01
CA GLY A 138 16.51 -10.01 -2.49
C GLY A 138 16.52 -9.90 -0.97
N ALA A 139 15.90 -10.86 -0.31
CA ALA A 139 15.94 -11.01 1.15
C ALA A 139 17.38 -11.30 1.67
N PRO A 140 17.64 -11.04 2.95
CA PRO A 140 18.91 -10.53 3.46
C PRO A 140 19.85 -11.61 3.99
N GLY A 141 21.15 -11.31 4.03
CA GLY A 141 22.08 -12.07 4.85
C GLY A 141 21.76 -11.89 6.34
N GLY A 142 21.08 -12.88 6.94
CA GLY A 142 20.94 -13.00 8.40
C GLY A 142 19.61 -13.58 8.90
N ALA A 143 19.40 -14.87 8.67
CA ALA A 143 18.50 -15.84 9.34
C ALA A 143 17.38 -15.35 10.30
N ALA A 144 16.13 -15.55 9.90
CA ALA A 144 15.01 -16.15 10.66
C ALA A 144 13.84 -16.42 9.69
N PRO A 145 12.96 -17.41 9.94
CA PRO A 145 12.27 -18.17 8.90
C PRO A 145 11.17 -17.36 8.20
N ALA A 146 10.93 -17.76 6.95
CA ALA A 146 9.85 -17.27 6.11
C ALA A 146 8.49 -17.57 6.75
N ASP A 147 7.73 -16.51 7.05
CA ASP A 147 6.29 -16.58 7.26
C ASP A 147 5.55 -15.90 6.09
N GLU A 148 4.34 -16.38 5.86
CA GLU A 148 3.68 -16.54 4.57
C GLU A 148 3.03 -15.27 3.96
N LYS A 149 3.25 -15.10 2.65
CA LYS A 149 2.36 -14.50 1.62
C LYS A 149 1.73 -13.12 1.92
N ASP A 150 2.48 -12.06 1.62
CA ASP A 150 1.90 -10.74 1.31
C ASP A 150 1.36 -10.73 -0.13
N THR A 151 0.03 -10.66 -0.27
CA THR A 151 -0.59 -10.36 -1.58
C THR A 151 -0.45 -8.85 -1.83
N PRO A 152 0.08 -8.40 -2.98
CA PRO A 152 0.30 -6.98 -3.25
C PRO A 152 -0.99 -6.15 -3.13
N ILE A 153 -0.91 -4.99 -2.47
CA ILE A 153 -2.04 -4.05 -2.36
C ILE A 153 -2.25 -3.39 -3.73
N PRO A 154 -3.46 -3.41 -4.31
CA PRO A 154 -3.72 -2.82 -5.62
C PRO A 154 -3.68 -1.28 -5.55
N THR A 155 -2.85 -0.66 -6.37
CA THR A 155 -2.62 0.79 -6.38
C THR A 155 -3.23 1.47 -7.60
N THR A 156 -3.14 0.84 -8.77
CA THR A 156 -3.72 1.39 -10.01
C THR A 156 -5.20 1.03 -10.14
N LEU A 157 -5.94 1.77 -10.98
CA LEU A 157 -7.34 1.46 -11.27
C LEU A 157 -7.50 0.05 -11.85
N ALA A 158 -6.61 -0.33 -12.76
CA ALA A 158 -6.52 -1.66 -13.35
C ALA A 158 -6.28 -2.75 -12.29
N GLU A 159 -5.31 -2.54 -11.40
CA GLU A 159 -5.02 -3.45 -10.29
C GLU A 159 -6.21 -3.58 -9.34
N LYS A 160 -6.91 -2.48 -9.04
CA LYS A 160 -8.07 -2.46 -8.15
C LYS A 160 -9.24 -3.26 -8.72
N ILE A 161 -9.52 -3.10 -10.02
CA ILE A 161 -10.54 -3.88 -10.73
C ILE A 161 -10.15 -5.36 -10.75
N THR A 162 -8.89 -5.66 -11.12
CA THR A 162 -8.37 -7.03 -11.18
C THR A 162 -8.41 -7.70 -9.82
N TYR A 163 -8.01 -7.00 -8.77
CA TYR A 163 -8.02 -7.50 -7.39
C TYR A 163 -9.43 -7.86 -6.94
N LEU A 164 -10.44 -7.02 -7.22
CA LEU A 164 -11.82 -7.33 -6.86
C LEU A 164 -12.37 -8.54 -7.64
N LEU A 165 -12.04 -8.66 -8.93
CA LEU A 165 -12.43 -9.81 -9.74
C LEU A 165 -11.82 -11.11 -9.19
N GLU A 166 -10.53 -11.10 -8.88
CA GLU A 166 -9.84 -12.26 -8.34
C GLU A 166 -10.36 -12.62 -6.95
N GLN A 167 -10.50 -11.66 -6.03
CA GLN A 167 -10.90 -11.97 -4.65
C GLN A 167 -12.39 -12.33 -4.51
N THR A 168 -13.27 -11.68 -5.28
CA THR A 168 -14.73 -11.90 -5.16
C THR A 168 -15.17 -13.20 -5.85
N TYR A 169 -14.48 -13.58 -6.93
CA TYR A 169 -14.83 -14.74 -7.76
C TYR A 169 -13.80 -15.88 -7.70
N SER A 170 -12.92 -15.90 -6.68
CA SER A 170 -12.07 -17.04 -6.33
C SER A 170 -12.93 -18.25 -5.89
N GLY A 171 -13.53 -19.01 -6.82
CA GLY A 171 -14.36 -20.18 -6.50
C GLY A 171 -15.17 -20.73 -7.68
N ALA A 172 -16.30 -21.38 -7.39
CA ALA A 172 -17.18 -22.02 -8.37
C ALA A 172 -18.10 -21.06 -9.18
N GLN A 173 -17.84 -19.75 -9.13
CA GLN A 173 -18.60 -18.75 -9.89
C GLN A 173 -17.67 -18.11 -10.92
N ASP A 174 -18.11 -18.11 -12.18
CA ASP A 174 -17.39 -17.44 -13.26
C ASP A 174 -17.37 -15.92 -13.00
N PRO A 175 -16.23 -15.25 -13.22
CA PRO A 175 -16.15 -13.80 -13.08
C PRO A 175 -17.05 -13.11 -14.12
N PRO A 176 -17.65 -11.95 -13.78
CA PRO A 176 -18.49 -11.20 -14.71
C PRO A 176 -17.66 -10.75 -15.91
N SER A 177 -18.27 -10.81 -17.10
CA SER A 177 -17.60 -10.35 -18.32
C SER A 177 -17.47 -8.83 -18.35
N ASP A 178 -16.57 -8.31 -19.18
CA ASP A 178 -16.41 -6.86 -19.38
C ASP A 178 -17.74 -6.21 -19.87
N ALA A 179 -18.60 -6.97 -20.55
CA ALA A 179 -19.94 -6.54 -20.94
C ALA A 179 -20.92 -6.46 -19.75
N ASP A 180 -20.84 -7.39 -18.81
CA ASP A 180 -21.66 -7.38 -17.59
C ASP A 180 -21.28 -6.22 -16.68
N ILE A 181 -19.97 -5.97 -16.54
CA ILE A 181 -19.44 -4.83 -15.78
C ILE A 181 -19.88 -3.50 -16.42
N ALA A 182 -19.77 -3.38 -17.75
CA ALA A 182 -20.23 -2.19 -18.46
C ALA A 182 -21.75 -1.97 -18.30
N HIS A 183 -22.54 -3.04 -18.31
CA HIS A 183 -23.97 -2.97 -18.04
C HIS A 183 -24.26 -2.48 -16.61
N GLY A 184 -23.54 -2.99 -15.60
CA GLY A 184 -23.65 -2.56 -14.21
C GLY A 184 -23.35 -1.06 -14.04
N ILE A 185 -22.23 -0.60 -14.61
CA ILE A 185 -21.83 0.82 -14.55
C ILE A 185 -22.88 1.72 -15.22
N ASN A 186 -23.34 1.37 -16.42
CA ASN A 186 -24.33 2.16 -17.16
C ASN A 186 -25.70 2.20 -16.46
N LYS A 187 -26.08 1.09 -15.82
CA LYS A 187 -27.32 1.02 -15.03
C LYS A 187 -27.24 1.95 -13.82
N ALA A 188 -26.13 1.94 -13.08
CA ALA A 188 -25.87 2.84 -11.96
C ALA A 188 -25.85 4.32 -12.41
N ALA A 189 -25.22 4.60 -13.54
CA ALA A 189 -25.14 5.95 -14.12
C ALA A 189 -26.46 6.44 -14.75
N GLY A 190 -27.48 5.57 -14.89
CA GLY A 190 -28.73 5.87 -15.58
C GLY A 190 -28.59 6.21 -17.08
N SER A 191 -27.41 6.01 -17.66
CA SER A 191 -27.08 6.38 -19.05
C SER A 191 -25.88 5.57 -19.56
N PRO A 192 -25.72 5.42 -20.89
CA PRO A 192 -24.57 4.71 -21.47
C PRO A 192 -23.31 5.58 -21.40
N VAL A 193 -22.50 5.38 -20.35
CA VAL A 193 -21.26 6.12 -20.09
C VAL A 193 -20.00 5.33 -20.44
N ILE A 194 -20.09 3.99 -20.55
CA ILE A 194 -18.96 3.12 -20.88
C ILE A 194 -19.39 1.91 -21.72
N THR A 195 -18.49 1.39 -22.55
CA THR A 195 -18.70 0.17 -23.35
C THR A 195 -17.89 -0.99 -22.77
N ALA A 196 -18.15 -2.23 -23.22
CA ALA A 196 -17.36 -3.39 -22.83
C ALA A 196 -15.86 -3.22 -23.14
N ALA A 197 -15.53 -2.68 -24.32
CA ALA A 197 -14.15 -2.35 -24.68
C ALA A 197 -13.56 -1.25 -23.77
N GLY A 198 -14.36 -0.27 -23.35
CA GLY A 198 -13.92 0.73 -22.38
C GLY A 198 -13.63 0.13 -20.99
N VAL A 199 -14.37 -0.89 -20.57
CA VAL A 199 -14.07 -1.64 -19.33
C VAL A 199 -12.77 -2.44 -19.48
N GLU A 200 -12.57 -3.08 -20.63
CA GLU A 200 -11.32 -3.77 -20.94
C GLU A 200 -10.11 -2.81 -20.90
N ASP A 201 -10.25 -1.61 -21.47
CA ASP A 201 -9.21 -0.57 -21.44
C ASP A 201 -8.88 -0.12 -20.01
N LEU A 202 -9.88 -0.03 -19.12
CA LEU A 202 -9.68 0.29 -17.70
C LEU A 202 -9.03 -0.88 -16.94
N ARG A 203 -9.43 -2.12 -17.23
CA ARG A 203 -8.91 -3.33 -16.59
C ARG A 203 -7.47 -3.64 -16.99
N THR A 204 -7.12 -3.37 -18.25
CA THR A 204 -5.76 -3.59 -18.80
C THR A 204 -4.83 -2.40 -18.57
N GLY A 205 -5.36 -1.26 -18.10
CA GLY A 205 -4.58 -0.06 -17.80
C GLY A 205 -4.22 0.77 -19.04
N VAL A 206 -4.82 0.49 -20.20
CA VAL A 206 -4.75 1.36 -21.39
C VAL A 206 -5.33 2.74 -21.05
N VAL A 207 -6.43 2.76 -20.31
CA VAL A 207 -6.99 3.96 -19.70
C VAL A 207 -6.74 3.89 -18.20
N THR A 208 -5.93 4.82 -17.69
CA THR A 208 -5.54 4.85 -16.28
C THR A 208 -6.50 5.69 -15.41
N GLU A 209 -7.31 6.54 -16.04
CA GLU A 209 -8.20 7.48 -15.36
C GLU A 209 -9.65 7.26 -15.79
N ALA A 210 -10.55 7.18 -14.81
CA ALA A 210 -11.99 7.10 -15.03
C ALA A 210 -12.70 8.35 -14.49
N SER A 211 -13.82 8.73 -15.09
CA SER A 211 -14.68 9.80 -14.56
C SER A 211 -15.28 9.40 -13.21
N ALA A 212 -15.74 10.38 -12.42
CA ALA A 212 -16.40 10.12 -11.14
C ALA A 212 -17.62 9.19 -11.29
N VAL A 213 -18.43 9.41 -12.34
CA VAL A 213 -19.60 8.59 -12.67
C VAL A 213 -19.23 7.13 -12.93
N ILE A 214 -18.12 6.88 -13.64
CA ILE A 214 -17.64 5.51 -13.90
C ILE A 214 -17.11 4.87 -12.62
N ARG A 215 -16.42 5.60 -11.75
CA ARG A 215 -15.93 5.10 -10.45
C ARG A 215 -17.07 4.74 -9.49
N GLU A 216 -18.12 5.57 -9.44
CA GLU A 216 -19.32 5.29 -8.67
C GLU A 216 -20.04 4.04 -9.20
N GLY A 217 -20.19 3.93 -10.53
CA GLY A 217 -20.78 2.74 -11.14
C GLY A 217 -19.96 1.46 -10.92
N LEU A 218 -18.63 1.54 -10.92
CA LEU A 218 -17.75 0.42 -10.55
C LEU A 218 -17.98 0.00 -9.09
N ALA A 219 -18.04 0.96 -8.18
CA ALA A 219 -18.30 0.69 -6.76
C ALA A 219 -19.64 0.01 -6.51
N GLU A 220 -20.70 0.47 -7.14
CA GLU A 220 -22.01 -0.17 -7.05
C GLU A 220 -22.01 -1.58 -7.66
N THR A 221 -21.33 -1.76 -8.79
CA THR A 221 -21.23 -3.07 -9.47
C THR A 221 -20.50 -4.11 -8.63
N PHE A 222 -19.43 -3.71 -7.94
CA PHE A 222 -18.62 -4.60 -7.10
C PHE A 222 -19.04 -4.62 -5.63
N GLY A 223 -20.04 -3.83 -5.23
CA GLY A 223 -20.50 -3.73 -3.84
C GLY A 223 -19.45 -3.14 -2.88
N VAL A 224 -18.57 -2.27 -3.38
CA VAL A 224 -17.55 -1.57 -2.58
C VAL A 224 -17.82 -0.07 -2.55
N THR A 225 -17.09 0.68 -1.73
CA THR A 225 -17.19 2.15 -1.72
C THR A 225 -16.44 2.78 -2.90
N ALA A 226 -16.99 3.86 -3.48
CA ALA A 226 -16.37 4.61 -4.58
C ALA A 226 -14.98 5.16 -4.24
N PHE A 227 -14.68 5.36 -2.95
CA PHE A 227 -13.35 5.75 -2.48
C PHE A 227 -12.26 4.74 -2.80
N PHE A 228 -12.59 3.45 -2.94
CA PHE A 228 -11.62 2.41 -3.30
C PHE A 228 -10.94 2.71 -4.64
N PHE A 229 -11.70 3.23 -5.61
CA PHE A 229 -11.21 3.53 -6.96
C PHE A 229 -10.54 4.91 -7.10
N GLN A 230 -10.32 5.65 -6.00
CA GLN A 230 -9.58 6.91 -6.06
C GLN A 230 -8.06 6.70 -6.08
N PRO A 231 -7.29 7.51 -6.84
CA PRO A 231 -5.85 7.29 -7.03
C PRO A 231 -5.00 7.46 -5.76
N ASP A 232 -5.39 8.31 -4.80
CA ASP A 232 -4.49 8.76 -3.72
C ASP A 232 -4.83 8.23 -2.30
N ASP A 233 -5.80 7.31 -2.13
CA ASP A 233 -6.23 6.85 -0.80
C ASP A 233 -5.81 5.42 -0.46
N LEU A 234 -4.50 5.23 -0.22
CA LEU A 234 -3.91 3.94 0.15
C LEU A 234 -4.41 3.40 1.50
N THR A 235 -4.92 4.26 2.39
CA THR A 235 -5.40 3.86 3.73
C THR A 235 -6.73 3.12 3.63
N ILE A 236 -7.66 3.65 2.83
CA ILE A 236 -8.95 3.01 2.57
C ILE A 236 -8.75 1.71 1.77
N VAL A 237 -7.89 1.74 0.75
CA VAL A 237 -7.56 0.54 -0.04
C VAL A 237 -7.03 -0.57 0.85
N ARG A 238 -6.09 -0.27 1.76
CA ARG A 238 -5.55 -1.26 2.70
C ARG A 238 -6.64 -1.84 3.61
N THR A 239 -7.50 -1.00 4.17
CA THR A 239 -8.60 -1.44 5.07
C THR A 239 -9.56 -2.40 4.35
N ILE A 240 -9.90 -2.10 3.10
CA ILE A 240 -10.81 -2.93 2.29
C ILE A 240 -10.13 -4.24 1.88
N VAL A 241 -8.86 -4.19 1.48
CA VAL A 241 -8.03 -5.37 1.16
C VAL A 241 -7.92 -6.31 2.37
N GLU A 242 -7.63 -5.78 3.56
CA GLU A 242 -7.55 -6.54 4.80
C GLU A 242 -8.91 -7.17 5.18
N GLY A 243 -10.01 -6.43 5.02
CA GLY A 243 -11.36 -6.93 5.22
C GLY A 243 -11.71 -8.08 4.27
N LEU A 244 -11.44 -7.92 2.96
CA LEU A 244 -11.70 -8.94 1.93
C LEU A 244 -10.85 -10.20 2.14
N GLN A 245 -9.58 -10.06 2.52
CA GLN A 245 -8.72 -11.19 2.88
C GLN A 245 -9.25 -11.95 4.11
N THR A 246 -9.71 -11.21 5.12
CA THR A 246 -10.30 -11.82 6.32
C THR A 246 -11.55 -12.63 5.96
N LEU A 247 -12.42 -12.08 5.10
CA LEU A 247 -13.61 -12.80 4.60
C LEU A 247 -13.26 -14.05 3.80
N LYS A 248 -12.19 -13.99 2.99
CA LYS A 248 -11.70 -15.15 2.22
C LYS A 248 -11.25 -16.29 3.13
N LEU A 249 -10.49 -15.99 4.19
CA LEU A 249 -10.04 -16.98 5.18
C LEU A 249 -11.21 -17.61 5.94
N VAL A 250 -12.21 -16.81 6.29
CA VAL A 250 -13.46 -17.31 6.92
C VAL A 250 -14.21 -18.24 5.96
N ARG A 251 -14.34 -17.89 4.68
CA ARG A 251 -15.02 -18.71 3.67
C ARG A 251 -14.26 -20.01 3.34
N SER A 252 -12.93 -20.00 3.42
CA SER A 252 -12.10 -21.19 3.21
C SER A 252 -12.00 -22.11 4.43
N GLY A 253 -12.64 -21.74 5.57
CA GLY A 253 -12.61 -22.52 6.80
C GLY A 253 -11.30 -22.41 7.61
N ASP A 254 -10.43 -21.46 7.24
CA ASP A 254 -9.06 -21.36 7.74
C ASP A 254 -8.94 -20.28 8.85
N ILE A 255 -9.78 -20.42 9.89
CA ILE A 255 -9.96 -19.43 10.96
C ILE A 255 -8.77 -19.44 11.96
N GLN A 256 -7.99 -20.52 11.98
CA GLN A 256 -6.85 -20.70 12.90
C GLN A 256 -5.74 -19.65 12.71
N HIS A 257 -5.60 -19.09 11.50
CA HIS A 257 -4.56 -18.12 11.16
C HIS A 257 -4.93 -16.65 11.44
N ILE A 258 -6.17 -16.36 11.85
CA ILE A 258 -6.60 -14.99 12.21
C ILE A 258 -5.97 -14.56 13.55
N ALA A 259 -5.78 -15.49 14.48
CA ALA A 259 -5.19 -15.22 15.80
C ALA A 259 -3.68 -14.95 15.75
N THR A 260 -2.99 -15.48 14.74
CA THR A 260 -1.53 -15.39 14.57
C THR A 260 -1.05 -14.08 13.98
N ARG A 261 -1.95 -13.26 13.40
CA ARG A 261 -1.62 -11.95 12.79
C ARG A 261 -1.56 -10.78 13.78
N GLY A 262 -1.34 -11.06 15.07
CA GLY A 262 -0.98 -10.03 16.05
C GLY A 262 -2.02 -8.92 16.14
N ILE A 263 -3.18 -9.26 16.70
CA ILE A 263 -4.08 -8.24 17.25
C ILE A 263 -3.26 -7.44 18.26
N GLY A 264 -3.01 -6.15 17.99
CA GLY A 264 -2.35 -5.26 18.94
C GLY A 264 -3.09 -5.24 20.29
N PRO A 265 -2.55 -4.60 21.34
CA PRO A 265 -3.16 -4.62 22.68
C PRO A 265 -4.62 -4.13 22.75
N GLU A 266 -5.17 -3.56 21.67
CA GLU A 266 -6.52 -3.03 21.59
C GLU A 266 -7.58 -3.96 20.97
N GLY A 267 -7.23 -5.18 20.52
CA GLY A 267 -8.24 -6.02 19.88
C GLY A 267 -8.48 -5.67 18.40
N LEU A 268 -9.21 -6.52 17.67
CA LEU A 268 -9.94 -6.04 16.48
C LEU A 268 -10.91 -4.95 16.94
N PRO A 269 -11.12 -3.86 16.18
CA PRO A 269 -12.14 -2.88 16.50
C PRO A 269 -13.47 -3.57 16.79
N ALA A 270 -14.15 -3.20 17.87
CA ALA A 270 -15.33 -3.93 18.37
C ALA A 270 -16.40 -4.13 17.29
N GLU A 271 -16.52 -3.18 16.35
CA GLU A 271 -17.41 -3.26 15.19
C GLU A 271 -17.01 -4.37 14.20
N LEU A 272 -15.71 -4.55 13.96
CA LEU A 272 -15.20 -5.61 13.09
C LEU A 272 -15.32 -6.98 13.76
N LEU A 273 -15.08 -7.05 15.08
CA LEU A 273 -15.29 -8.26 15.88
C LEU A 273 -16.77 -8.65 15.92
N ALA A 274 -17.68 -7.68 16.03
CA ALA A 274 -19.11 -7.90 15.94
C ALA A 274 -19.52 -8.39 14.56
N ALA A 275 -19.00 -7.79 13.48
CA ALA A 275 -19.26 -8.22 12.11
C ALA A 275 -18.73 -9.63 11.82
N VAL A 276 -17.54 -9.98 12.33
CA VAL A 276 -16.98 -11.34 12.22
C VAL A 276 -17.81 -12.33 13.04
N ASN A 277 -18.20 -11.99 14.27
CA ASN A 277 -19.05 -12.85 15.09
C ASN A 277 -20.45 -13.04 14.49
N ASP A 278 -21.03 -12.00 13.91
CA ASP A 278 -22.33 -12.08 13.23
C ASP A 278 -22.21 -12.90 11.93
N LEU A 279 -21.11 -12.76 11.19
CA LEU A 279 -20.84 -13.59 10.01
C LEU A 279 -20.62 -15.06 10.39
N VAL A 280 -19.88 -15.35 11.47
CA VAL A 280 -19.67 -16.71 11.98
C VAL A 280 -20.96 -17.31 12.53
N ALA A 281 -21.80 -16.50 13.19
CA ALA A 281 -23.10 -16.93 13.70
C ALA A 281 -24.14 -17.19 12.59
N ASN A 282 -23.99 -16.52 11.45
CA ASN A 282 -24.91 -16.62 10.31
C ASN A 282 -24.33 -17.40 9.11
N LEU A 283 -23.15 -18.02 9.25
CA LEU A 283 -22.68 -19.00 8.26
C LEU A 283 -23.63 -20.21 8.31
N PRO A 284 -24.36 -20.55 7.22
CA PRO A 284 -25.08 -21.80 7.17
C PRO A 284 -24.07 -22.93 7.35
N GLU A 285 -24.35 -23.88 8.24
CA GLU A 285 -23.45 -25.00 8.59
C GLU A 285 -22.92 -25.71 7.32
N LEU A 286 -21.78 -25.24 6.81
CA LEU A 286 -21.10 -25.86 5.69
C LEU A 286 -20.16 -26.92 6.25
N HIS A 287 -20.71 -28.13 6.30
CA HIS A 287 -20.04 -29.42 6.35
C HIS A 287 -18.98 -29.61 7.46
N ARG A 288 -19.44 -30.09 8.62
CA ARG A 288 -18.61 -30.94 9.49
C ARG A 288 -18.45 -32.31 8.80
N PRO A 289 -17.24 -32.86 8.59
CA PRO A 289 -17.09 -34.23 8.15
C PRO A 289 -17.58 -35.17 9.26
N GLU A 290 -18.49 -36.07 8.92
CA GLU A 290 -19.05 -37.06 9.86
C GLU A 290 -17.96 -37.99 10.42
N PRO A 291 -17.97 -38.31 11.72
CA PRO A 291 -17.01 -39.24 12.30
C PRO A 291 -17.36 -40.69 11.94
N GLY A 292 -16.45 -41.31 11.17
CA GLY A 292 -16.12 -42.74 11.19
C GLY A 292 -17.28 -43.75 11.19
N LYS A 293 -17.59 -44.30 10.01
CA LYS A 293 -18.27 -45.60 9.91
C LYS A 293 -17.18 -46.68 9.82
N PRO A 294 -17.13 -47.69 10.71
CA PRO A 294 -16.10 -48.71 10.68
C PRO A 294 -16.32 -49.65 9.50
N ASP A 295 -15.21 -50.02 8.85
CA ASP A 295 -15.13 -51.06 7.83
C ASP A 295 -15.67 -52.40 8.35
N GLY A 296 -16.48 -53.05 7.52
CA GLY A 296 -16.84 -54.45 7.71
C GLY A 296 -18.15 -54.80 7.03
N ASP A 297 -18.09 -55.34 5.81
CA ASP A 297 -18.43 -56.76 5.65
C ASP A 297 -17.92 -57.32 4.31
N THR A 298 -17.37 -58.52 4.39
CA THR A 298 -16.89 -59.33 3.27
C THR A 298 -18.07 -60.16 2.74
N PRO A 299 -18.35 -60.25 1.43
CA PRO A 299 -19.31 -61.24 0.98
C PRO A 299 -18.61 -62.59 0.88
N ALA A 300 -18.97 -63.49 1.80
CA ALA A 300 -18.75 -64.91 1.68
C ALA A 300 -19.86 -65.55 0.83
N ARG A 301 -19.40 -66.35 -0.15
CA ARG A 301 -20.12 -67.36 -0.96
C ARG A 301 -21.03 -66.90 -2.09
#